data_AF-A0A920FCL7-F1
#
_entry.id   AF-A0A920FCL7-F1
#
_cell.length_a   1.000
_cell.length_b   1.000
_cell.length_c   1.000
_cell.angle_alpha   90.00
_cell.angle_beta   90.00
_cell.angle_gamma   90.00
#
_symmetry.space_group_name_H-M   'P 1'
#
loop_
_entity.id
_entity.type
_entity.pdbx_description
1 polymer ?
#
loop_
_entity_poly.entity_id
_entity_poly.type
_entity_poly.pdbx_seq_one_letter_code
_entity_poly.pdbx_strand_id
1 'polypeptide(L)'
;MMHFLKLSSAAIRKISRFLPVFFVLIIFDIKTLDAQTRIKDIVDFEGVRENMLIGYGLVVGLNGTGDTLSSSIFTRESLVGMLERLGVNARDDS
;
A
#
# COMPACT_ATOMS: atom_id res chain seq x y z
N MET A 1 -23.66 70.65 -9.99
CA MET A 1 -22.77 69.71 -10.70
C MET A 1 -21.74 69.02 -9.79
N MET A 2 -20.97 69.74 -8.94
CA MET A 2 -19.91 69.16 -8.08
C MET A 2 -20.36 68.18 -6.99
N HIS A 3 -21.62 68.20 -6.56
CA HIS A 3 -22.14 67.29 -5.52
C HIS A 3 -22.38 65.86 -6.04
N PHE A 4 -22.68 65.69 -7.33
CA PHE A 4 -22.99 64.39 -7.95
C PHE A 4 -21.71 63.58 -8.25
N LEU A 5 -20.61 64.23 -8.62
CA LEU A 5 -19.30 63.58 -8.85
C LEU A 5 -18.67 63.02 -7.54
N LYS A 6 -18.93 63.65 -6.39
CA LYS A 6 -18.41 63.17 -5.09
C LYS A 6 -19.07 61.87 -4.63
N LEU A 7 -20.33 61.62 -5.01
CA LEU A 7 -21.05 60.40 -4.65
C LEU A 7 -20.44 59.15 -5.32
N SER A 8 -20.05 59.28 -6.60
CA SER A 8 -19.41 58.19 -7.37
C SER A 8 -18.02 57.85 -6.83
N SER A 9 -17.19 58.86 -6.55
CA SER A 9 -15.84 58.65 -5.99
C SER A 9 -15.84 58.16 -4.54
N ALA A 10 -16.86 58.50 -3.74
CA ALA A 10 -17.04 57.96 -2.40
C ALA A 10 -17.48 56.47 -2.43
N ALA A 11 -18.31 56.07 -3.39
CA ALA A 11 -18.70 54.67 -3.58
C ALA A 11 -17.52 53.79 -4.01
N ILE A 12 -16.73 54.25 -4.98
CA ILE A 12 -15.53 53.55 -5.47
C ILE A 12 -14.50 53.35 -4.34
N ARG A 13 -14.32 54.36 -3.48
CA ARG A 13 -13.41 54.30 -2.33
C ARG A 13 -13.86 53.33 -1.25
N LYS A 14 -15.18 53.19 -1.03
CA LYS A 14 -15.73 52.18 -0.11
C LYS A 14 -15.47 50.78 -0.63
N ILE A 15 -15.77 50.51 -1.91
CA ILE A 15 -15.56 49.19 -2.55
C ILE A 15 -14.08 48.81 -2.56
N SER A 16 -13.18 49.74 -2.91
CA SER A 16 -11.72 49.53 -2.88
C SER A 16 -11.20 49.12 -1.49
N ARG A 17 -11.85 49.57 -0.41
CA ARG A 17 -11.49 49.22 0.97
C ARG A 17 -11.88 47.81 1.37
N PHE A 18 -12.89 47.23 0.71
CA PHE A 18 -13.35 45.85 0.95
C PHE A 18 -12.64 44.82 0.05
N LEU A 19 -12.06 45.25 -1.06
CA LEU A 19 -11.30 44.41 -1.99
C LEU A 19 -10.17 43.58 -1.35
N PRO A 20 -9.32 44.12 -0.44
CA PRO A 20 -8.27 43.30 0.18
C PRO A 20 -8.84 42.25 1.14
N VAL A 21 -9.96 42.53 1.82
CA VAL A 21 -10.62 41.57 2.71
C VAL A 21 -11.20 40.42 1.89
N PHE A 22 -11.83 40.72 0.75
CA PHE A 22 -12.32 39.71 -0.17
C PHE A 22 -11.18 38.86 -0.74
N PHE A 23 -10.05 39.48 -1.08
CA PHE A 23 -8.86 38.78 -1.56
C PHE A 23 -8.25 37.87 -0.49
N VAL A 24 -8.20 38.31 0.77
CA VAL A 24 -7.75 37.48 1.91
C VAL A 24 -8.71 36.31 2.15
N LEU A 25 -10.03 36.52 2.05
CA LEU A 25 -11.01 35.44 2.19
C LEU A 25 -10.86 34.37 1.11
N ILE A 26 -10.52 34.75 -0.12
CA ILE A 26 -10.24 33.80 -1.21
C ILE A 26 -8.97 32.99 -0.94
N ILE A 27 -7.92 33.61 -0.38
CA ILE A 27 -6.67 32.93 -0.04
C ILE A 27 -6.86 31.92 1.10
N PHE A 28 -7.77 32.18 2.03
CA PHE A 28 -8.05 31.26 3.15
C PHE A 28 -8.76 29.97 2.73
N ASP A 29 -9.38 29.91 1.53
CA ASP A 29 -10.06 28.71 1.02
C ASP A 29 -9.16 27.85 0.11
N ILE A 30 -7.83 28.06 0.15
CA ILE A 30 -6.87 27.20 -0.56
C ILE A 30 -6.82 25.85 0.18
N LYS A 31 -7.69 24.93 -0.23
CA LYS A 31 -7.63 23.52 0.14
C LYS A 31 -6.40 22.89 -0.54
N THR A 32 -5.52 22.31 0.25
CA THR A 32 -4.42 21.48 -0.28
C THR A 32 -5.03 20.25 -0.96
N LEU A 33 -4.79 20.09 -2.26
CA LEU A 33 -5.14 18.87 -3.00
C LEU A 33 -4.18 17.77 -2.55
N ASP A 34 -4.62 16.94 -1.61
CA ASP A 34 -3.89 15.75 -1.20
C ASP A 34 -4.15 14.62 -2.20
N ALA A 35 -3.34 14.56 -3.25
CA ALA A 35 -3.37 13.49 -4.23
C ALA A 35 -2.59 12.28 -3.71
N GLN A 36 -3.08 11.65 -2.64
CA GLN A 36 -2.49 10.43 -2.10
C GLN A 36 -2.91 9.21 -2.93
N THR A 37 -2.59 9.22 -4.23
CA THR A 37 -2.85 8.07 -5.08
C THR A 37 -1.76 7.04 -4.87
N ARG A 38 -2.09 5.90 -4.25
CA ARG A 38 -1.09 4.85 -4.03
C ARG A 38 -0.77 4.22 -5.39
N ILE A 39 0.49 3.87 -5.60
CA ILE A 39 0.96 3.26 -6.85
C ILE A 39 0.08 2.04 -7.20
N LYS A 40 -0.24 1.17 -6.22
CA LYS A 40 -1.14 0.02 -6.41
C LYS A 40 -2.56 0.34 -6.89
N ASP A 41 -3.01 1.59 -6.79
CA ASP A 41 -4.36 2.03 -7.18
C ASP A 41 -4.38 2.57 -8.64
N ILE A 42 -3.21 2.73 -9.30
CA ILE A 42 -3.07 3.28 -10.68
C ILE A 42 -2.31 2.36 -11.66
N VAL A 43 -1.84 1.20 -11.20
CA VAL A 43 -1.24 0.19 -12.08
C VAL A 43 -2.09 -1.06 -12.11
N ASP A 44 -2.33 -1.55 -13.32
CA ASP A 44 -2.84 -2.90 -13.56
C ASP A 44 -1.64 -3.84 -13.62
N PHE A 45 -1.62 -4.86 -12.76
CA PHE A 45 -0.51 -5.80 -12.70
C PHE A 45 -0.70 -6.88 -13.76
N GLU A 46 0.07 -6.80 -14.85
CA GLU A 46 0.11 -7.86 -15.85
C GLU A 46 0.98 -9.03 -15.34
N GLY A 47 0.44 -10.26 -15.35
CA GLY A 47 1.18 -11.45 -14.94
C GLY A 47 1.20 -11.75 -13.44
N VAL A 48 0.21 -11.27 -12.66
CA VAL A 48 -0.05 -11.76 -11.30
C VAL A 48 -0.46 -13.23 -11.38
N ARG A 49 0.52 -14.12 -11.36
CA ARG A 49 0.26 -15.54 -11.17
C ARG A 49 0.13 -15.76 -9.67
N GLU A 50 -0.94 -16.43 -9.26
CA GLU A 50 -0.99 -17.02 -7.94
C GLU A 50 0.12 -18.08 -7.86
N ASN A 51 1.24 -17.75 -7.23
CA ASN A 51 2.26 -18.72 -6.92
C ASN A 51 1.90 -19.35 -5.58
N MET A 52 1.40 -20.58 -5.63
CA MET A 52 1.01 -21.30 -4.44
C MET A 52 2.25 -21.58 -3.57
N LEU A 53 2.38 -20.87 -2.46
CA LEU A 53 3.42 -21.10 -1.48
C LEU A 53 2.98 -22.26 -0.58
N ILE A 54 3.59 -23.42 -0.77
CA ILE A 54 3.40 -24.60 0.09
C ILE A 54 4.63 -24.70 0.99
N GLY A 55 4.45 -24.48 2.30
CA GLY A 55 5.53 -24.61 3.30
C GLY A 55 5.26 -25.78 4.24
N TYR A 56 6.28 -26.58 4.55
CA TYR A 56 6.23 -27.64 5.55
C TYR A 56 6.92 -27.17 6.84
N GLY A 57 6.17 -27.10 7.94
CA GLY A 57 6.74 -26.81 9.26
C GLY A 57 7.28 -28.09 9.89
N LEU A 58 8.59 -28.30 9.83
CA LEU A 58 9.24 -29.42 10.52
C LEU A 58 9.63 -28.99 11.94
N VAL A 59 9.00 -29.60 12.95
CA VAL A 59 9.40 -29.43 14.36
C VAL A 59 10.25 -30.64 14.76
N VAL A 60 11.55 -30.42 14.94
CA VAL A 60 12.53 -31.41 15.41
C VAL A 60 12.95 -31.08 16.84
N GLY A 61 13.39 -32.09 17.59
CA GLY A 61 14.15 -31.88 18.83
C GLY A 61 13.42 -31.15 19.96
N LEU A 62 12.26 -31.64 20.42
CA LEU A 62 11.87 -31.41 21.83
C LEU A 62 12.95 -32.00 22.73
N ASN A 63 13.33 -31.30 23.81
CA ASN A 63 14.48 -31.64 24.66
C ASN A 63 14.56 -33.16 24.94
N GLY A 64 15.52 -33.82 24.28
CA GLY A 64 15.83 -35.23 24.46
C GLY A 64 15.06 -36.27 23.63
N THR A 65 14.17 -35.91 22.69
CA THR A 65 13.25 -36.89 22.05
C THR A 65 13.17 -36.90 20.52
N GLY A 66 13.76 -35.93 19.80
CA GLY A 66 13.35 -35.67 18.40
C GLY A 66 14.03 -36.43 17.26
N ASP A 67 15.35 -36.66 17.32
CA ASP A 67 16.15 -36.94 16.11
C ASP A 67 16.90 -38.29 16.18
N THR A 68 16.26 -39.32 16.72
CA THR A 68 16.81 -40.69 16.63
C THR A 68 16.64 -41.23 15.21
N LEU A 69 17.54 -42.12 14.75
CA LEU A 69 17.53 -42.69 13.39
C LEU A 69 16.17 -43.32 12.99
N SER A 70 15.32 -43.66 13.95
CA SER A 70 13.96 -44.17 13.73
C SER A 70 12.93 -43.09 13.37
N SER A 71 13.08 -41.85 13.84
CA SER A 71 12.17 -40.73 13.53
C SER A 71 12.52 -40.02 12.23
N SER A 72 13.79 -40.05 11.81
CA SER A 72 14.25 -39.43 10.57
C SER A 72 13.77 -40.15 9.31
N ILE A 73 13.57 -41.48 9.35
CA ILE A 73 13.02 -42.25 8.22
C ILE A 73 11.59 -41.80 7.91
N PHE A 74 10.73 -41.65 8.92
CA PHE A 74 9.34 -41.22 8.70
C PHE A 74 9.24 -39.80 8.15
N THR A 75 10.09 -38.88 8.63
CA THR A 75 10.19 -37.51 8.12
C THR A 75 10.75 -37.48 6.69
N ARG A 76 11.75 -38.30 6.38
CA ARG A 76 12.34 -38.39 5.03
C ARG A 76 11.33 -38.92 4.02
N GLU A 77 10.67 -40.02 4.32
CA GLU A 77 9.65 -40.61 3.45
C GLU A 77 8.46 -39.66 3.25
N SER A 78 8.05 -38.93 4.30
CA SER A 78 6.98 -37.92 4.19
C SER A 78 7.36 -36.75 3.28
N LEU A 79 8.60 -36.27 3.35
CA LEU A 79 9.11 -35.20 2.48
C LEU A 79 9.31 -35.70 1.04
N VAL A 80 9.84 -36.90 0.85
CA VAL A 80 9.99 -37.51 -0.48
C VAL A 80 8.62 -37.68 -1.15
N GLY A 81 7.63 -38.23 -0.45
CA GLY A 81 6.27 -38.38 -0.99
C GLY A 81 5.56 -37.06 -1.28
N MET A 82 5.86 -35.99 -0.54
CA MET A 82 5.35 -34.65 -0.85
C MET A 82 6.02 -34.08 -2.12
N LEU A 83 7.34 -34.20 -2.22
CA LEU A 83 8.11 -33.72 -3.37
C LEU A 83 7.71 -34.48 -4.64
N GLU A 84 7.50 -35.79 -4.58
CA GLU A 84 7.01 -36.60 -5.70
C GLU A 84 5.62 -36.15 -6.19
N ARG A 85 4.69 -35.82 -5.27
CA ARG A 85 3.36 -35.29 -5.64
C ARG A 85 3.42 -33.90 -6.28
N LEU A 86 4.47 -33.14 -5.98
CA LEU A 86 4.78 -31.86 -6.63
C LEU A 86 5.60 -32.03 -7.92
N GLY A 87 5.86 -33.25 -8.35
CA GLY A 87 6.62 -33.57 -9.57
C GLY A 87 8.14 -33.45 -9.42
N VAL A 88 8.65 -33.35 -8.20
CA VAL A 88 10.08 -33.27 -7.89
C VAL A 88 10.59 -34.67 -7.51
N ASN A 89 11.59 -35.17 -8.24
CA ASN A 89 12.22 -36.45 -7.93
C ASN A 89 13.24 -36.26 -6.79
N ALA A 90 12.88 -36.71 -5.59
CA ALA A 90 13.68 -36.57 -4.37
C ALA A 90 14.36 -37.88 -3.95
N ARG A 91 14.26 -38.95 -4.75
CA ARG A 91 14.99 -40.20 -4.52
C ARG A 91 16.44 -39.99 -4.93
N ASP A 92 17.31 -39.94 -3.93
CA ASP A 92 18.75 -39.84 -4.11
C ASP A 92 19.25 -41.19 -4.67
N ASP A 93 19.54 -41.24 -5.98
CA ASP A 93 20.08 -42.44 -6.67
C ASP A 93 21.60 -42.58 -6.46
N SER A 94 22.09 -42.44 -5.21
CA SER A 94 23.52 -42.65 -4.88
C SER A 94 23.75 -43.30 -3.52
#